data_AF-A0A357M8G6-F1
#
_entry.id   AF-A0A357M8G6-F1
#
_cell.length_a   1.000
_cell.length_b   1.000
_cell.length_c   1.000
_cell.angle_alpha   90.00
_cell.angle_beta   90.00
_cell.angle_gamma   90.00
#
_symmetry.space_group_name_H-M   'P 1'
#
loop_
_entity.id
_entity.type
_entity.pdbx_description
1 polymer ?
#
loop_
_entity_poly.entity_id
_entity_poly.type
_entity_poly.pdbx_seq_one_letter_code
_entity_poly.pdbx_strand_id
1 'polypeptide(L)'
;QPTQPTPSTPEISKGGIVVENLKPNKAGNAILEIGERDMDAAIKAAEVKKDGSKRITVSLNSKEDIQQYTITIPLDSAAKEKADIVLETAIGSVTLLNHVIKELATDRNSKIDLIISIADKNLLNKEIQQLVGDRPIVDVKLLQNHKKTNATAKVSINYDPNEQEWADSV
;
A
#
# COMPACT_ATOMS: atom_id res chain seq x y z
N GLN A 1 24.15 13.69 4.30
CA GLN A 1 23.14 12.98 3.47
C GLN A 1 22.50 11.91 4.35
N PRO A 2 21.18 11.92 4.60
CA PRO A 2 20.56 10.85 5.37
C PRO A 2 20.70 9.55 4.58
N THR A 3 21.29 8.54 5.21
CA THR A 3 21.51 7.21 4.63
C THR A 3 20.16 6.52 4.46
N GLN A 4 19.72 6.39 3.22
CA GLN A 4 18.61 5.54 2.83
C GLN A 4 18.88 4.12 3.36
N PRO A 5 17.96 3.51 4.13
CA PRO A 5 18.10 2.11 4.51
C PRO A 5 18.21 1.28 3.23
N THR A 6 19.19 0.39 3.16
CA THR A 6 19.36 -0.54 2.03
C THR A 6 18.07 -1.32 1.85
N PRO A 7 17.36 -1.18 0.72
CA PRO A 7 16.13 -1.94 0.50
C PRO A 7 16.49 -3.43 0.45
N SER A 8 15.74 -4.24 1.18
CA SER A 8 15.70 -5.68 0.96
C SER A 8 15.33 -5.93 -0.50
N THR A 9 16.08 -6.81 -1.16
CA THR A 9 15.84 -7.13 -2.57
C THR A 9 14.44 -7.74 -2.71
N PRO A 10 13.56 -7.19 -3.56
CA PRO A 10 12.24 -7.79 -3.81
C PRO A 10 12.39 -9.19 -4.39
N GLU A 11 11.64 -10.13 -3.84
CA GLU A 11 11.51 -11.49 -4.38
C GLU A 11 10.21 -11.62 -5.18
N ILE A 12 10.29 -12.24 -6.35
CA ILE A 12 9.10 -12.49 -7.18
C ILE A 12 8.52 -13.85 -6.79
N SER A 13 7.32 -13.84 -6.24
CA SER A 13 6.49 -15.03 -6.02
C SER A 13 5.40 -15.11 -7.09
N LYS A 14 4.66 -16.22 -7.15
CA LYS A 14 3.60 -16.42 -8.17
C LYS A 14 2.59 -15.27 -8.15
N GLY A 15 2.70 -14.35 -9.10
CA GLY A 15 1.84 -13.17 -9.22
C GLY A 15 2.05 -12.10 -8.17
N GLY A 16 3.19 -12.09 -7.47
CA GLY A 16 3.44 -11.13 -6.40
C GLY A 16 4.89 -10.71 -6.29
N ILE A 17 5.07 -9.62 -5.56
CA ILE A 17 6.36 -9.06 -5.14
C ILE A 17 6.37 -9.12 -3.62
N VAL A 18 7.34 -9.82 -3.06
CA VAL A 18 7.51 -9.94 -1.61
C VAL A 18 8.76 -9.20 -1.21
N VAL A 19 8.65 -8.30 -0.24
CA VAL A 19 9.78 -7.55 0.33
C VAL A 19 9.89 -7.92 1.80
N GLU A 20 10.90 -8.73 2.10
CA GLU A 20 11.17 -9.23 3.45
C GLU A 20 12.08 -8.30 4.26
N ASN A 21 11.94 -8.30 5.58
CA ASN A 21 12.78 -7.51 6.49
C ASN A 21 12.88 -6.02 6.11
N LEU A 22 11.78 -5.42 5.62
CA LEU A 22 11.72 -4.00 5.34
C LEU A 22 11.97 -3.24 6.66
N LYS A 23 12.82 -2.21 6.62
CA LYS A 23 13.20 -1.45 7.83
C LYS A 23 12.73 -0.01 7.77
N PRO A 24 12.17 0.53 8.86
CA PRO A 24 11.91 1.95 8.96
C PRO A 24 13.22 2.75 9.04
N ASN A 25 13.15 4.01 8.63
CA ASN A 25 14.16 5.00 8.96
C ASN A 25 14.00 5.48 10.42
N LYS A 26 14.86 6.41 10.86
CA LYS A 26 14.81 6.96 12.24
C LYS A 26 13.49 7.67 12.60
N ALA A 27 12.69 8.05 11.61
CA ALA A 27 11.38 8.68 11.82
C ALA A 27 10.23 7.65 11.84
N GLY A 28 10.52 6.35 11.73
CA GLY A 28 9.50 5.29 11.68
C GLY A 28 8.94 5.02 10.28
N ASN A 29 9.53 5.60 9.23
CA ASN A 29 8.99 5.50 7.86
C ASN A 29 9.78 4.47 7.04
N ALA A 30 9.07 3.54 6.39
CA ALA A 30 9.64 2.69 5.36
C ALA A 30 9.34 3.26 3.97
N ILE A 31 10.38 3.40 3.16
CA ILE A 31 10.29 3.96 1.80
C ILE A 31 10.80 2.89 0.83
N LEU A 32 10.01 2.60 -0.20
CA LEU A 32 10.31 1.58 -1.18
C LEU A 32 9.86 2.03 -2.56
N GLU A 33 10.69 1.77 -3.58
CA GLU A 33 10.31 1.91 -4.98
C GLU A 33 10.32 0.53 -5.64
N ILE A 34 9.21 0.15 -6.24
CA ILE A 34 9.10 -1.07 -7.03
C ILE A 34 9.67 -0.79 -8.42
N GLY A 35 10.68 -1.55 -8.83
CA GLY A 35 11.26 -1.44 -10.16
C GLY A 35 10.31 -1.95 -11.25
N GLU A 36 10.35 -1.34 -12.44
CA GLU A 36 9.58 -1.79 -13.61
C GLU A 36 9.85 -3.25 -13.95
N ARG A 37 11.11 -3.68 -13.84
CA ARG A 37 11.50 -5.07 -14.10
C ARG A 37 10.81 -6.06 -13.15
N ASP A 38 10.70 -5.70 -11.87
CA ASP A 38 10.12 -6.55 -10.85
C ASP A 38 8.59 -6.60 -10.99
N MET A 39 7.97 -5.45 -11.33
CA MET A 39 6.56 -5.38 -11.71
C MET A 39 6.24 -6.23 -12.93
N ASP A 40 7.04 -6.12 -14.01
CA ASP A 40 6.88 -6.91 -15.23
C ASP A 40 7.01 -8.41 -14.97
N ALA A 41 7.98 -8.81 -14.13
CA ALA A 41 8.17 -10.19 -13.73
C ALA A 41 6.96 -10.70 -12.94
N ALA A 42 6.45 -9.93 -11.98
CA ALA A 42 5.27 -10.28 -11.20
C ALA A 42 4.03 -10.44 -12.10
N ILE A 43 3.82 -9.53 -13.07
CA ILE A 43 2.68 -9.60 -14.00
C ILE A 43 2.76 -10.80 -14.95
N LYS A 44 3.97 -11.20 -15.37
CA LYS A 44 4.16 -12.42 -16.15
C LYS A 44 3.89 -13.69 -15.33
N ALA A 45 4.24 -13.68 -14.05
CA ALA A 45 4.01 -14.78 -13.13
C ALA A 45 2.56 -14.85 -12.60
N ALA A 46 1.77 -13.78 -12.76
CA ALA A 46 0.42 -13.68 -12.24
C ALA A 46 -0.58 -14.54 -13.03
N GLU A 47 -1.41 -15.25 -12.28
CA GLU A 47 -2.53 -15.99 -12.85
C GLU A 47 -3.61 -15.04 -13.38
N VAL A 48 -4.19 -15.43 -14.52
CA VAL A 48 -5.29 -14.69 -15.13
C VAL A 48 -6.60 -15.13 -14.46
N LYS A 49 -7.35 -14.16 -13.95
CA LYS A 49 -8.68 -14.39 -13.37
C LYS A 49 -9.70 -14.72 -14.45
N LYS A 50 -10.87 -15.21 -14.03
CA LYS A 50 -11.98 -15.56 -14.93
C LYS A 50 -12.45 -14.41 -15.84
N ASP A 51 -12.31 -13.17 -15.39
CA ASP A 51 -12.67 -11.96 -16.15
C ASP A 51 -11.55 -11.46 -17.09
N GLY A 52 -10.43 -12.20 -17.17
CA GLY A 52 -9.26 -11.84 -17.96
C GLY A 52 -8.34 -10.80 -17.31
N SER A 53 -8.66 -10.31 -16.09
CA SER A 53 -7.77 -9.46 -15.32
C SER A 53 -6.68 -10.26 -14.62
N LYS A 54 -5.61 -9.60 -14.20
CA LYS A 54 -4.60 -10.17 -13.29
C LYS A 54 -4.72 -9.54 -11.91
N ARG A 55 -4.10 -10.14 -10.90
CA ARG A 55 -3.89 -9.52 -9.59
C ARG A 55 -2.42 -9.62 -9.24
N ILE A 56 -1.83 -8.48 -8.91
CA ILE A 56 -0.46 -8.38 -8.42
C ILE A 56 -0.51 -8.01 -6.95
N THR A 57 0.04 -8.87 -6.10
CA THR A 57 0.17 -8.57 -4.67
C THR A 57 1.58 -8.10 -4.37
N VAL A 58 1.72 -6.93 -3.75
CA VAL A 58 2.97 -6.42 -3.21
C VAL A 58 2.90 -6.57 -1.69
N SER A 59 3.57 -7.59 -1.14
CA SER A 59 3.54 -7.89 0.30
C SER A 59 4.80 -7.34 0.97
N LEU A 60 4.61 -6.45 1.95
CA LEU A 60 5.69 -5.79 2.68
C LEU A 60 5.77 -6.35 4.10
N ASN A 61 6.82 -7.12 4.35
CA ASN A 61 7.04 -7.79 5.61
C ASN A 61 8.17 -7.10 6.39
N SER A 62 7.89 -6.78 7.65
CA SER A 62 8.83 -6.14 8.57
C SER A 62 8.86 -6.89 9.90
N LYS A 63 10.00 -6.85 10.57
CA LYS A 63 10.17 -7.29 11.96
C LYS A 63 10.14 -6.13 12.96
N GLU A 64 10.07 -4.91 12.44
CA GLU A 64 10.07 -3.65 13.19
C GLU A 64 8.75 -2.92 12.95
N ASP A 65 8.31 -2.14 13.93
CA ASP A 65 7.10 -1.33 13.81
C ASP A 65 7.33 -0.18 12.81
N ILE A 66 6.55 -0.17 11.73
CA ILE A 66 6.57 0.87 10.72
C ILE A 66 5.34 1.75 10.90
N GLN A 67 5.57 3.05 11.12
CA GLN A 67 4.50 4.03 11.31
C GLN A 67 3.94 4.54 9.99
N GLN A 68 4.76 4.54 8.94
CA GLN A 68 4.36 4.95 7.59
C GLN A 68 5.08 4.13 6.53
N TYR A 69 4.33 3.66 5.54
CA TYR A 69 4.85 3.12 4.31
C TYR A 69 4.70 4.17 3.20
N THR A 70 5.74 4.39 2.40
CA THR A 70 5.70 5.20 1.18
C THR A 70 6.23 4.36 0.03
N ILE A 71 5.32 3.91 -0.82
CA ILE A 71 5.61 2.93 -1.87
C ILE A 71 5.40 3.58 -3.23
N THR A 72 6.46 3.67 -4.02
CA THR A 72 6.39 4.12 -5.40
C THR A 72 6.16 2.92 -6.32
N ILE A 73 5.08 2.96 -7.11
CA ILE A 73 4.61 1.83 -7.94
C ILE A 73 4.51 2.26 -9.41
N PRO A 74 5.18 1.56 -10.35
CA PRO A 74 5.00 1.77 -11.78
C PRO A 74 3.68 1.17 -12.26
N LEU A 75 2.97 1.88 -13.12
CA LEU A 75 1.61 1.51 -13.55
C LEU A 75 1.52 0.98 -14.97
N ASP A 76 2.48 1.28 -15.84
CA ASP A 76 2.39 1.03 -17.27
C ASP A 76 2.08 -0.42 -17.65
N SER A 77 2.83 -1.38 -17.09
CA SER A 77 2.61 -2.80 -17.39
C SER A 77 1.33 -3.33 -16.76
N ALA A 78 1.00 -2.90 -15.55
CA ALA A 78 -0.25 -3.26 -14.89
C ALA A 78 -1.48 -2.76 -15.68
N ALA A 79 -1.42 -1.54 -16.22
CA ALA A 79 -2.47 -0.97 -17.05
C ALA A 79 -2.67 -1.76 -18.35
N LYS A 80 -1.58 -2.12 -19.04
CA LYS A 80 -1.61 -2.90 -20.29
C LYS A 80 -2.21 -4.30 -20.09
N GLU A 81 -1.87 -4.92 -18.97
CA GLU A 81 -2.23 -6.31 -18.64
C GLU A 81 -3.53 -6.42 -17.83
N LYS A 82 -4.28 -5.31 -17.69
CA LYS A 82 -5.53 -5.23 -16.91
C LYS A 82 -5.38 -5.79 -15.49
N ALA A 83 -4.25 -5.49 -14.85
CA ALA A 83 -3.94 -6.00 -13.53
C ALA A 83 -4.49 -5.08 -12.43
N ASP A 84 -5.07 -5.67 -11.39
CA ASP A 84 -5.23 -5.00 -10.10
C ASP A 84 -3.90 -5.05 -9.35
N ILE A 85 -3.62 -4.03 -8.55
CA ILE A 85 -2.48 -4.01 -7.62
C ILE A 85 -3.02 -4.00 -6.20
N VAL A 86 -2.55 -4.93 -5.37
CA VAL A 86 -2.86 -5.02 -3.94
C VAL A 86 -1.56 -4.79 -3.17
N LEU A 87 -1.48 -3.70 -2.42
CA LEU A 87 -0.42 -3.47 -1.45
C LEU A 87 -0.85 -4.06 -0.11
N GLU A 88 -0.04 -4.96 0.46
CA GLU A 88 -0.25 -5.53 1.79
C GLU A 88 0.87 -5.08 2.73
N THR A 89 0.47 -4.54 3.87
CA THR A 89 1.38 -4.04 4.91
C THR A 89 0.87 -4.48 6.29
N ALA A 90 1.68 -4.27 7.33
CA ALA A 90 1.24 -4.51 8.71
C ALA A 90 0.03 -3.64 9.12
N ILE A 91 -0.09 -2.41 8.58
CA ILE A 91 -1.20 -1.48 8.89
C ILE A 91 -2.52 -1.96 8.24
N GLY A 92 -2.42 -2.62 7.11
CA GLY A 92 -3.56 -3.03 6.29
C GLY A 92 -3.19 -3.16 4.82
N SER A 93 -4.21 -3.23 3.98
CA SER A 93 -4.06 -3.34 2.53
C SER A 93 -4.76 -2.23 1.76
N VAL A 94 -4.21 -1.91 0.61
CA VAL A 94 -4.78 -0.98 -0.36
C VAL A 94 -4.83 -1.64 -1.72
N THR A 95 -6.01 -1.68 -2.32
CA THR A 95 -6.22 -2.23 -3.66
C THR A 95 -6.53 -1.11 -4.64
N LEU A 96 -5.74 -1.06 -5.71
CA LEU A 96 -6.00 -0.26 -6.91
C LEU A 96 -6.53 -1.19 -8.00
N LEU A 97 -7.75 -0.94 -8.42
CA LEU A 97 -8.41 -1.72 -9.45
C LEU A 97 -7.88 -1.36 -10.83
N ASN A 98 -7.91 -2.32 -11.75
CA ASN A 98 -7.36 -2.16 -13.10
C ASN A 98 -7.88 -0.94 -13.87
N HIS A 99 -9.15 -0.56 -13.68
CA HIS A 99 -9.74 0.61 -14.34
C HIS A 99 -9.16 1.91 -13.78
N VAL A 100 -8.94 2.00 -12.47
CA VAL A 100 -8.27 3.13 -11.82
C VAL A 100 -6.82 3.21 -12.28
N ILE A 101 -6.12 2.08 -12.34
CA ILE A 101 -4.73 2.02 -12.82
C ILE A 101 -4.65 2.52 -14.26
N LYS A 102 -5.61 2.14 -15.12
CA LYS A 102 -5.68 2.62 -16.50
C LYS A 102 -5.91 4.13 -16.59
N GLU A 103 -6.72 4.71 -15.70
CA GLU A 103 -6.94 6.17 -15.62
C GLU A 103 -5.69 6.92 -15.16
N LEU A 104 -4.92 6.32 -14.24
CA LEU A 104 -3.69 6.91 -13.69
C LEU A 104 -2.46 6.69 -14.59
N ALA A 105 -2.46 5.70 -15.47
CA ALA A 105 -1.40 5.43 -16.43
C ALA A 105 -1.52 6.32 -17.69
N THR A 106 -1.48 7.64 -17.50
CA THR A 106 -1.70 8.64 -18.56
C THR A 106 -0.52 8.76 -19.52
N ASP A 107 0.69 8.56 -19.02
CA ASP A 107 1.94 8.76 -19.74
C ASP A 107 2.83 7.52 -19.67
N ARG A 108 3.87 7.47 -20.51
CA ARG A 108 4.91 6.44 -20.35
C ARG A 108 5.64 6.62 -19.03
N ASN A 109 5.95 5.51 -18.38
CA ASN A 109 6.61 5.44 -17.09
C ASN A 109 5.78 6.10 -15.98
N SER A 110 4.45 6.01 -16.07
CA SER A 110 3.56 6.52 -15.03
C SER A 110 3.82 5.80 -13.72
N LYS A 111 4.05 6.58 -12.67
CA LYS A 111 4.24 6.10 -11.30
C LYS A 111 3.28 6.82 -10.36
N ILE A 112 2.93 6.11 -9.30
CA ILE A 112 2.22 6.67 -8.15
C ILE A 112 3.03 6.47 -6.88
N ASP A 113 2.82 7.34 -5.92
CA ASP A 113 3.21 7.10 -4.53
C ASP A 113 1.95 6.75 -3.74
N LEU A 114 1.94 5.55 -3.16
CA LEU A 114 0.94 5.15 -2.18
C LEU A 114 1.55 5.28 -0.79
N ILE A 115 0.91 6.09 0.04
CA ILE A 115 1.32 6.34 1.42
C ILE A 115 0.22 5.82 2.34
N ILE A 116 0.57 4.96 3.28
CA ILE A 116 -0.31 4.50 4.36
C ILE A 116 0.41 4.68 5.69
N SER A 117 -0.23 5.35 6.65
CA SER A 117 0.37 5.66 7.95
C SER A 117 -0.63 5.59 9.08
N ILE A 118 -0.15 5.25 10.28
CA ILE A 118 -0.91 5.38 11.52
C ILE A 118 -0.87 6.85 11.93
N ALA A 119 -2.04 7.46 12.14
CA ALA A 119 -2.13 8.82 12.64
C ALA A 119 -2.01 8.83 14.17
N ASP A 120 -1.30 9.83 14.69
CA ASP A 120 -1.19 10.04 16.14
C ASP A 120 -2.52 10.59 16.69
N LYS A 121 -3.26 9.73 17.38
CA LYS A 121 -4.54 10.08 18.03
C LYS A 121 -4.39 11.23 19.03
N ASN A 122 -3.21 11.40 19.62
CA ASN A 122 -2.97 12.44 20.62
C ASN A 122 -3.02 13.85 20.03
N LEU A 123 -2.91 13.97 18.69
CA LEU A 123 -3.04 15.25 17.99
C LEU A 123 -4.50 15.68 17.79
N LEU A 124 -5.47 14.80 18.05
CA LEU A 124 -6.89 15.10 17.95
C LEU A 124 -7.41 15.75 19.24
N ASN A 125 -8.50 16.49 19.15
CA ASN A 125 -9.15 17.01 20.36
C ASN A 125 -9.83 15.89 21.16
N LYS A 126 -10.10 16.12 22.44
CA LYS A 126 -10.65 15.09 23.35
C LYS A 126 -12.00 14.52 22.89
N GLU A 127 -12.84 15.35 22.28
CA GLU A 127 -14.15 14.95 21.78
C GLU A 127 -14.00 13.92 20.64
N ILE A 128 -13.12 14.20 19.68
CA ILE A 128 -12.83 13.27 18.58
C ILE A 128 -12.13 12.00 19.11
N GLN A 129 -11.22 12.13 20.07
CA GLN A 129 -10.57 10.96 20.68
C GLN A 129 -11.61 10.01 21.32
N GLN A 130 -12.59 10.56 22.05
CA GLN A 130 -13.66 9.77 22.65
C GLN A 130 -14.56 9.09 21.60
N LEU A 131 -14.87 9.78 20.50
CA LEU A 131 -15.68 9.23 19.41
C LEU A 131 -14.96 8.09 18.67
N VAL A 132 -13.66 8.25 18.41
CA VAL A 132 -12.86 7.21 17.75
C VAL A 132 -12.71 5.98 18.64
N GLY A 133 -12.48 6.19 19.94
CA GLY A 133 -12.20 5.11 20.88
C GLY A 133 -10.86 4.45 20.59
N ASP A 134 -10.83 3.12 20.63
CA ASP A 134 -9.60 2.34 20.43
C ASP A 134 -9.33 2.02 18.96
N ARG A 135 -10.31 2.25 18.07
CA ARG A 135 -10.18 2.11 16.60
C ARG A 135 -8.93 2.81 16.02
N PRO A 136 -8.15 2.17 15.14
CA PRO A 136 -6.99 2.80 14.54
C PRO A 136 -7.40 3.96 13.62
N ILE A 137 -6.58 5.00 13.60
CA ILE A 137 -6.72 6.08 12.63
C ILE A 137 -5.62 5.90 11.60
N VAL A 138 -6.02 5.67 10.35
CA VAL A 138 -5.10 5.43 9.25
C VAL A 138 -5.26 6.56 8.23
N ASP A 139 -4.15 7.20 7.89
CA ASP A 139 -4.08 8.17 6.79
C ASP A 139 -3.57 7.45 5.54
N VAL A 140 -4.36 7.50 4.47
CA VAL A 140 -4.04 6.90 3.18
C VAL A 140 -4.00 8.00 2.13
N LYS A 141 -2.87 8.14 1.44
CA LYS A 141 -2.68 9.11 0.36
C LYS A 141 -2.24 8.40 -0.90
N LEU A 142 -2.90 8.74 -1.99
CA LEU A 142 -2.48 8.36 -3.33
C LEU A 142 -2.01 9.62 -4.05
N LEU A 143 -0.76 9.60 -4.50
CA LEU A 143 -0.15 10.71 -5.22
C LEU A 143 0.27 10.25 -6.61
N GLN A 144 0.06 11.11 -7.61
CA GLN A 144 0.61 10.94 -8.95
C GLN A 144 1.60 12.09 -9.19
N ASN A 145 2.85 11.78 -9.52
CA ASN A 145 3.92 12.79 -9.64
C ASN A 145 4.01 13.70 -8.40
N HIS A 146 3.93 13.10 -7.20
CA HIS A 146 3.92 13.77 -5.89
C HIS A 146 2.75 14.76 -5.65
N LYS A 147 1.69 14.73 -6.48
CA LYS A 147 0.48 15.54 -6.32
C LYS A 147 -0.72 14.66 -6.00
N LYS A 148 -1.65 15.17 -5.18
CA LYS A 148 -2.89 14.47 -4.86
C LYS A 148 -3.70 14.21 -6.14
N THR A 149 -4.31 13.03 -6.20
CA THR A 149 -5.24 12.64 -7.26
C THR A 149 -6.63 12.34 -6.68
N ASN A 150 -7.66 12.37 -7.54
CA ASN A 150 -9.05 12.04 -7.17
C ASN A 150 -9.40 10.57 -7.45
N ALA A 151 -8.40 9.73 -7.70
CA ALA A 151 -8.59 8.30 -7.93
C ALA A 151 -9.15 7.58 -6.69
N THR A 152 -9.89 6.51 -6.94
CA THR A 152 -10.45 5.67 -5.88
C THR A 152 -9.54 4.50 -5.55
N ALA A 153 -9.51 4.12 -4.28
CA ALA A 153 -8.80 2.93 -3.82
C ALA A 153 -9.67 2.20 -2.79
N LYS A 154 -9.60 0.87 -2.79
CA LYS A 154 -10.21 0.08 -1.71
C LYS A 154 -9.17 -0.06 -0.60
N VAL A 155 -9.52 0.35 0.60
CA VAL A 155 -8.67 0.21 1.79
C VAL A 155 -9.26 -0.85 2.70
N SER A 156 -8.42 -1.68 3.30
CA SER A 156 -8.79 -2.62 4.36
C SER A 156 -7.77 -2.49 5.48
N ILE A 157 -8.24 -2.28 6.70
CA ILE A 157 -7.38 -2.02 7.85
C ILE A 157 -7.41 -3.27 8.72
N ASN A 158 -6.24 -3.73 9.13
CA ASN A 158 -6.16 -4.80 10.12
C ASN A 158 -6.49 -4.21 11.49
N TYR A 159 -7.53 -4.72 12.13
CA TYR A 159 -8.00 -4.19 13.40
C TYR A 159 -8.66 -5.28 14.23
N ASP A 160 -8.20 -5.39 15.47
CA ASP A 160 -8.78 -6.23 16.49
C ASP A 160 -9.58 -5.33 17.46
N PRO A 161 -10.92 -5.34 17.40
CA PRO A 161 -11.75 -4.56 18.32
C PRO A 161 -11.55 -5.01 19.76
N ASN A 162 -11.65 -4.08 20.71
CA ASN A 162 -11.72 -4.45 22.12
C ASN A 162 -13.10 -5.08 22.46
N GLU A 163 -13.25 -5.63 23.66
CA GLU A 163 -14.50 -6.31 24.09
C GLU A 163 -15.73 -5.39 24.01
N GLN A 164 -15.59 -4.11 24.37
CA GLN A 164 -16.68 -3.14 24.34
C GLN A 164 -17.11 -2.82 22.91
N GLU A 165 -16.13 -2.57 22.02
CA GLU A 165 -16.36 -2.29 20.61
C GLU A 165 -16.93 -3.51 19.88
N TRP A 166 -16.54 -4.72 20.29
CA TRP A 166 -17.11 -5.96 19.80
C TRP A 166 -18.59 -6.08 20.18
N ALA A 167 -18.93 -5.84 21.45
CA ALA A 167 -20.30 -5.91 21.94
C ALA A 167 -21.25 -4.93 21.24
N ASP A 168 -20.76 -3.74 20.88
CA ASP A 168 -21.54 -2.73 20.14
C ASP A 168 -21.72 -3.07 18.64
N SER A 169 -21.00 -4.07 18.12
CA SER A 169 -21.01 -4.46 16.71
C SER A 169 -21.94 -5.64 16.39
N VAL A 170 -22.62 -6.22 17.38
CA VAL A 170 -23.50 -7.40 17.28
C VAL A 170 -24.96 -7.03 17.55
#